data_AF-B3GZD5-F1
#
_entry.id   AF-B3GZD5-F1
#
_cell.length_a   1.000
_cell.length_b   1.000
_cell.length_c   1.000
_cell.angle_alpha   90.00
_cell.angle_beta   90.00
_cell.angle_gamma   90.00
#
_symmetry.space_group_name_H-M   'P 1'
#
loop_
_entity.id
_entity.type
_entity.pdbx_description
1 polymer ?
#
loop_
_entity_poly.entity_id
_entity_poly.type
_entity_poly.pdbx_seq_one_letter_code
_entity_poly.pdbx_strand_id
1 'polypeptide(L)'
;MNDSFSLQPSDESQRKIMYITYGLFGLGIIFGGLPAIAGVILAYIKREDMQGTAYYDHMCFLIRTFWGTLAGFVLGFVLSIIGIGFVVIWAISIWYVFRVIYGAVKLFDNKSVTPTGWFM
;
A
#
# COMPACT_ATOMS: atom_id res chain seq x y z
N MET A 1 1.82 -36.85 -17.39
CA MET A 1 1.00 -36.13 -16.39
C MET A 1 1.65 -34.77 -16.24
N ASN A 2 0.97 -33.71 -16.71
CA ASN A 2 1.57 -32.39 -16.84
C ASN A 2 1.55 -31.67 -15.49
N ASP A 3 2.71 -31.55 -14.86
CA ASP A 3 2.92 -30.75 -13.64
C ASP A 3 2.90 -29.22 -13.92
N SER A 4 2.45 -28.81 -15.10
CA SER A 4 2.26 -27.41 -15.48
C SER A 4 0.98 -26.78 -14.92
N PHE A 5 0.14 -27.55 -14.19
CA PHE A 5 -1.12 -27.05 -13.61
C PHE A 5 -0.91 -26.22 -12.32
N SER A 6 0.32 -26.15 -11.80
CA SER A 6 0.63 -25.54 -10.49
C SER A 6 1.22 -24.12 -10.57
N LEU A 7 1.38 -23.53 -11.76
CA LEU A 7 2.13 -22.27 -11.95
C LEU A 7 1.28 -21.00 -11.85
N GLN A 8 -0.03 -21.11 -11.57
CA GLN A 8 -0.79 -19.95 -11.12
C GLN A 8 -0.81 -19.93 -9.59
N PRO A 9 -0.37 -18.84 -8.95
CA PRO A 9 -0.53 -18.72 -7.50
C PRO A 9 -2.01 -18.86 -7.19
N SER A 10 -2.36 -19.83 -6.35
CA SER A 10 -3.74 -19.99 -5.90
C SER A 10 -4.22 -18.70 -5.27
N ASP A 11 -5.51 -18.41 -5.39
CA ASP A 11 -6.17 -17.22 -4.82
C ASP A 11 -5.84 -17.05 -3.31
N GLU A 12 -5.67 -18.18 -2.59
CA GLU A 12 -5.21 -18.18 -1.20
C GLU A 12 -3.78 -17.63 -1.01
N SER A 13 -2.85 -17.98 -1.91
CA SER A 13 -1.46 -17.47 -1.90
C SER A 13 -1.43 -15.97 -2.17
N GLN A 14 -2.19 -15.50 -3.17
CA GLN A 14 -2.32 -14.08 -3.47
C GLN A 14 -2.90 -13.31 -2.28
N ARG A 15 -3.94 -13.84 -1.64
CA ARG A 15 -4.53 -13.25 -0.43
C ARG A 15 -3.55 -13.20 0.75
N LYS A 16 -2.73 -14.24 0.95
CA LYS A 16 -1.65 -14.20 1.96
C LYS A 16 -0.62 -13.11 1.67
N ILE A 17 -0.18 -12.98 0.41
CA ILE A 17 0.72 -11.90 -0.01
C ILE A 17 0.10 -10.53 0.27
N MET A 18 -1.20 -10.37 0.01
CA MET A 18 -1.91 -9.13 0.33
C MET A 18 -1.87 -8.81 1.83
N TYR A 19 -2.17 -9.79 2.70
CA TYR A 19 -2.09 -9.59 4.15
C TYR A 19 -0.68 -9.24 4.62
N ILE A 20 0.34 -9.91 4.09
CA ILE A 20 1.74 -9.58 4.39
C ILE A 20 2.07 -8.15 3.94
N THR A 21 1.63 -7.76 2.74
CA THR A 21 1.90 -6.43 2.18
C THR A 21 1.21 -5.34 3.02
N TYR A 22 -0.07 -5.50 3.37
CA TYR A 22 -0.76 -4.57 4.27
C TYR A 22 -0.13 -4.57 5.68
N GLY A 23 0.31 -5.73 6.17
CA GLY A 23 1.04 -5.85 7.43
C GLY A 23 2.33 -5.04 7.43
N LEU A 24 3.12 -5.10 6.34
CA LEU A 24 4.34 -4.31 6.18
C LEU A 24 4.05 -2.80 6.14
N PHE A 25 3.00 -2.38 5.43
CA PHE A 25 2.56 -0.97 5.43
C PHE A 25 2.09 -0.51 6.81
N GLY A 26 1.37 -1.37 7.54
CA GLY A 26 0.92 -1.14 8.91
C GLY A 26 2.07 -1.03 9.91
N LEU A 27 3.06 -1.93 9.84
CA LEU A 27 4.30 -1.83 10.60
C LEU A 27 5.08 -0.56 10.23
N GLY A 28 4.96 -0.10 8.99
CA GLY A 28 5.45 1.19 8.54
C GLY A 28 4.94 2.37 9.37
N ILE A 29 3.71 2.30 9.88
CA ILE A 29 3.14 3.33 10.76
C ILE A 29 3.89 3.37 12.10
N ILE A 30 4.23 2.22 12.65
CA ILE A 30 4.85 2.08 13.98
C ILE A 30 6.35 2.40 13.93
N PHE A 31 7.04 1.92 12.90
CA PHE A 31 8.50 2.02 12.77
C PHE A 31 8.96 3.20 11.90
N GLY A 32 8.11 4.21 11.67
CA GLY A 32 8.50 5.43 10.94
C GLY A 32 8.79 5.22 9.45
N GLY A 33 8.14 4.25 8.81
CA GLY A 33 8.15 4.06 7.35
C GLY A 33 9.15 3.03 6.83
N LEU A 34 10.10 2.55 7.64
CA LEU A 34 11.09 1.54 7.24
C LEU A 34 10.43 0.25 6.70
N PRO A 35 9.47 -0.39 7.41
CA PRO A 35 8.76 -1.56 6.89
C PRO A 35 7.89 -1.27 5.65
N ALA A 36 7.43 -0.03 5.47
CA ALA A 36 6.64 0.35 4.29
C ALA A 36 7.48 0.29 3.00
N ILE A 37 8.81 0.46 3.09
CA ILE A 37 9.72 0.27 1.96
C ILE A 37 9.72 -1.19 1.50
N ALA A 38 9.85 -2.14 2.44
CA ALA A 38 9.73 -3.56 2.12
C ALA A 38 8.35 -3.90 1.53
N GLY A 39 7.29 -3.30 2.09
CA GLY A 39 5.92 -3.44 1.58
C GLY A 39 5.77 -2.95 0.14
N VAL A 40 6.30 -1.78 -0.21
CA VAL A 40 6.17 -1.25 -1.58
C VAL A 40 7.00 -2.05 -2.58
N ILE A 41 8.19 -2.55 -2.18
CA ILE A 41 9.01 -3.44 -3.01
C ILE A 41 8.24 -4.73 -3.30
N LEU A 42 7.66 -5.35 -2.27
CA LEU A 42 6.84 -6.55 -2.44
C LEU A 42 5.64 -6.28 -3.36
N ALA A 43 4.98 -5.13 -3.21
CA ALA A 43 3.89 -4.72 -4.06
C ALA A 43 4.31 -4.59 -5.53
N TYR A 44 5.49 -3.99 -5.83
CA TYR A 44 5.98 -3.92 -7.20
C TYR A 44 6.31 -5.30 -7.78
N ILE A 45 6.97 -6.16 -7.03
CA ILE A 45 7.36 -7.52 -7.47
C ILE A 45 6.12 -8.37 -7.74
N LYS A 46 5.11 -8.33 -6.85
CA LYS A 46 3.92 -9.20 -6.91
C LYS A 46 2.73 -8.62 -7.65
N ARG A 47 2.80 -7.36 -8.08
CA ARG A 47 1.73 -6.72 -8.85
C ARG A 47 1.51 -7.40 -10.19
N GLU A 48 2.57 -7.76 -10.92
CA GLU A 48 2.42 -8.38 -12.25
C GLU A 48 1.77 -9.76 -12.17
N ASP A 49 2.10 -10.54 -11.12
CA ASP A 49 1.50 -11.84 -10.82
C ASP A 49 0.00 -11.78 -10.50
N MET A 50 -0.55 -10.58 -10.25
CA MET A 50 -1.95 -10.36 -9.84
C MET A 50 -2.80 -9.69 -10.93
N GLN A 51 -2.25 -9.45 -12.13
CA GLN A 51 -2.99 -8.82 -13.22
C GLN A 51 -4.31 -9.55 -13.54
N GLY A 52 -5.39 -8.79 -13.74
CA GLY A 52 -6.73 -9.32 -13.97
C GLY A 52 -7.50 -9.72 -12.70
N THR A 53 -6.92 -9.53 -11.51
CA THR A 53 -7.59 -9.77 -10.22
C THR A 53 -7.83 -8.47 -9.46
N ALA A 54 -8.74 -8.49 -8.48
CA ALA A 54 -8.97 -7.36 -7.57
C ALA A 54 -7.70 -7.00 -6.75
N TYR A 55 -6.79 -7.95 -6.55
CA TYR A 55 -5.54 -7.73 -5.81
C TYR A 55 -4.57 -6.79 -6.55
N TYR A 56 -4.59 -6.79 -7.88
CA TYR A 56 -3.80 -5.85 -8.68
C TYR A 56 -4.10 -4.40 -8.32
N ASP A 57 -5.39 -4.09 -8.14
CA ASP A 57 -5.83 -2.74 -7.79
C ASP A 57 -5.34 -2.35 -6.39
N HIS A 58 -5.37 -3.29 -5.44
CA HIS A 58 -4.80 -3.06 -4.10
C HIS A 58 -3.30 -2.82 -4.13
N MET A 59 -2.54 -3.56 -4.95
CA MET A 59 -1.11 -3.33 -5.11
C MET A 59 -0.83 -1.93 -5.69
N CYS A 60 -1.56 -1.53 -6.74
CA CYS A 60 -1.44 -0.19 -7.31
C CYS A 60 -1.79 0.91 -6.28
N PHE A 61 -2.86 0.70 -5.51
CA PHE A 61 -3.30 1.62 -4.46
C PHE A 61 -2.24 1.77 -3.35
N LEU A 62 -1.63 0.68 -2.89
CA LEU A 62 -0.57 0.69 -1.88
C LEU A 62 0.69 1.40 -2.39
N ILE A 63 1.11 1.10 -3.62
CA ILE A 63 2.25 1.77 -4.28
C ILE A 63 2.02 3.28 -4.32
N ARG A 64 0.84 3.72 -4.77
CA ARG A 64 0.52 5.14 -4.86
C ARG A 64 0.45 5.80 -3.48
N THR A 65 -0.03 5.08 -2.47
CA THR A 65 -0.07 5.56 -1.09
C THR A 65 1.33 5.80 -0.55
N PHE A 66 2.28 4.89 -0.81
CA PHE A 66 3.67 5.08 -0.45
C PHE A 66 4.29 6.33 -1.10
N TRP A 67 4.13 6.49 -2.41
CA TRP A 67 4.70 7.66 -3.11
C TRP A 67 4.01 8.97 -2.71
N GLY A 68 2.70 8.94 -2.48
CA GLY A 68 1.95 10.08 -1.98
C GLY A 68 2.39 10.53 -0.60
N THR A 69 2.58 9.59 0.33
CA THR A 69 3.10 9.93 1.64
C THR A 69 4.54 10.38 1.60
N LEU A 70 5.40 9.70 0.84
CA LEU A 70 6.80 10.10 0.71
C LEU A 70 6.91 11.54 0.18
N ALA A 71 6.17 11.87 -0.87
CA ALA A 71 6.11 13.23 -1.40
C ALA A 71 5.55 14.23 -0.37
N GLY A 72 4.49 13.85 0.36
CA GLY A 72 3.91 14.67 1.42
C GLY A 72 4.85 14.91 2.60
N PHE A 73 5.63 13.91 3.01
CA PHE A 73 6.66 14.03 4.04
C PHE A 73 7.82 14.90 3.59
N VAL A 74 8.29 14.73 2.34
CA VAL A 74 9.34 15.60 1.77
C VAL A 74 8.85 17.05 1.71
N LEU A 75 7.62 17.29 1.25
CA LEU A 75 7.03 18.62 1.21
C LEU A 75 6.87 19.19 2.63
N GLY A 76 6.34 18.40 3.57
CA GLY A 76 6.22 18.78 4.97
C GLY A 76 7.57 19.11 5.61
N PHE A 77 8.63 18.37 5.28
CA PHE A 77 9.98 18.66 5.73
C PHE A 77 10.51 19.98 5.16
N VAL A 78 10.30 20.26 3.87
CA VAL A 78 10.68 21.55 3.28
C VAL A 78 9.88 22.70 3.92
N LEU A 79 8.58 22.53 4.15
CA LEU A 79 7.73 23.52 4.81
C LEU A 79 8.05 23.68 6.30
N SER A 80 8.75 22.73 6.92
CA SER A 80 9.16 22.83 8.32
C SER A 80 10.18 23.95 8.56
N ILE A 81 10.91 24.34 7.52
CA ILE A 81 11.84 25.50 7.54
C ILE A 81 11.09 26.80 7.92
N ILE A 82 9.81 26.91 7.55
CA ILE A 82 8.95 28.08 7.80
C ILE A 82 8.02 27.81 9.01
N GLY A 83 8.19 26.69 9.72
CA GLY A 83 7.44 26.30 10.93
C GLY A 83 6.09 25.61 10.69
N ILE A 84 5.54 25.65 9.47
CA ILE A 84 4.21 25.06 9.15
C ILE A 84 4.31 23.56 8.82
N GLY A 85 5.51 23.07 8.52
CA GLY A 85 5.74 21.68 8.10
C GLY A 85 5.20 20.61 9.05
N PHE A 86 5.18 20.87 10.36
CA PHE A 86 4.64 19.94 11.35
C PHE A 86 3.14 19.63 11.12
N VAL A 87 2.36 20.64 10.73
CA VAL A 87 0.92 20.46 10.43
C VAL A 87 0.74 19.60 9.19
N VAL A 88 1.57 19.83 8.16
CA VAL A 88 1.54 19.06 6.91
C VAL A 88 1.93 17.61 7.17
N ILE A 89 2.99 17.37 7.93
CA ILE A 89 3.44 16.03 8.30
C ILE A 89 2.34 15.28 9.07
N TRP A 90 1.67 15.95 10.01
CA TRP A 90 0.54 15.37 10.75
C TRP A 90 -0.64 15.04 9.83
N ALA A 91 -1.03 15.95 8.94
CA ALA A 91 -2.11 15.72 8.00
C ALA A 91 -1.82 14.54 7.06
N ILE A 92 -0.59 14.43 6.54
CA ILE A 92 -0.15 13.32 5.69
C ILE A 92 -0.13 11.99 6.46
N SER A 93 0.29 12.02 7.73
CA SER A 93 0.30 10.82 8.59
C SER A 93 -1.11 10.30 8.84
N ILE A 94 -2.06 11.18 9.16
CA ILE A 94 -3.48 10.80 9.32
C ILE A 94 -4.04 10.25 8.01
N TRP A 95 -3.79 10.92 6.89
CA TRP A 95 -4.22 10.48 5.57
C TRP A 95 -3.65 9.09 5.20
N TYR A 96 -2.39 8.83 5.51
CA TYR A 96 -1.75 7.53 5.31
C TYR A 96 -2.45 6.41 6.07
N VAL A 97 -2.65 6.62 7.38
CA VAL A 97 -3.29 5.63 8.27
C VAL A 97 -4.70 5.32 7.78
N PHE A 98 -5.49 6.36 7.48
CA PHE A 98 -6.83 6.20 6.93
C PHE A 98 -6.83 5.36 5.65
N ARG A 99 -5.92 5.65 4.71
CA ARG A 99 -5.84 4.91 3.45
C ARG A 99 -5.45 3.45 3.62
N VAL A 100 -4.48 3.15 4.48
CA VAL A 100 -4.05 1.77 4.74
C VAL A 100 -5.20 0.98 5.36
N ILE A 101 -5.91 1.55 6.34
CA ILE A 101 -7.08 0.92 6.96
C ILE A 101 -8.21 0.72 5.94
N TYR A 102 -8.54 1.76 5.15
CA TYR A 102 -9.59 1.68 4.14
C TYR A 102 -9.30 0.58 3.11
N GLY A 103 -8.06 0.50 2.62
CA GLY A 103 -7.64 -0.55 1.69
C GLY A 103 -7.71 -1.94 2.31
N ALA A 104 -7.29 -2.09 3.57
CA ALA A 104 -7.35 -3.36 4.30
C ALA A 104 -8.78 -3.82 4.54
N VAL A 105 -9.68 -2.91 4.93
CA VAL A 105 -11.12 -3.22 5.11
C VAL A 105 -11.74 -3.68 3.79
N LYS A 106 -11.46 -2.98 2.68
CA LYS A 106 -11.95 -3.42 1.36
C LYS A 106 -11.42 -4.80 0.96
N LEU A 107 -10.17 -5.11 1.30
CA LEU A 107 -9.60 -6.44 1.07
C LEU A 107 -10.35 -7.51 1.87
N PHE A 108 -10.67 -7.27 3.14
CA PHE A 108 -11.45 -8.19 3.96
C PHE A 108 -12.89 -8.38 3.46
N ASP A 109 -13.46 -7.32 2.88
CA ASP A 109 -14.76 -7.33 2.21
C ASP A 109 -14.74 -8.03 0.83
N ASN A 110 -13.59 -8.52 0.36
CA ASN A 110 -13.37 -9.04 -0.99
C ASN A 110 -13.79 -8.06 -2.11
N LYS A 111 -13.64 -6.74 -1.86
CA LYS A 111 -13.97 -5.67 -2.82
C LYS A 111 -12.70 -5.04 -3.37
N SER A 112 -12.66 -4.76 -4.66
CA SER A 112 -11.55 -4.00 -5.27
C SER A 112 -11.52 -2.55 -4.79
N VAL A 113 -10.33 -1.98 -4.73
CA VAL A 113 -10.09 -0.55 -4.46
C VAL A 113 -9.95 0.21 -5.77
N THR A 114 -10.19 1.52 -5.76
CA THR A 114 -9.92 2.37 -6.92
C THR A 114 -8.41 2.63 -6.99
N PRO A 115 -7.66 2.10 -7.98
CA PRO A 115 -6.21 2.29 -8.04
C PRO A 115 -5.80 3.73 -8.36
N THR A 116 -6.70 4.52 -8.96
CA THR A 116 -6.45 5.89 -9.43
C THR A 116 -6.98 7.00 -8.51
N GLY A 117 -7.79 6.68 -7.51
CA GLY A 117 -8.43 7.67 -6.64
C GLY A 117 -7.50 8.17 -5.55
N TRP A 118 -7.25 9.49 -5.45
CA TRP A 118 -6.46 10.09 -4.34
C TRP A 118 -7.23 10.11 -3.00
N PHE A 119 -8.56 10.12 -3.08
CA PHE A 119 -9.45 10.24 -1.92
C PHE A 119 -10.27 8.96 -1.68
N MET A 120 -10.79 8.31 -2.74
CA MET A 120 -11.59 7.07 -2.75
C MET A 120 -11.53 6.40 -4.12
#